data_AF-A0A519M1V7-F1
#
_entry.id   AF-A0A519M1V7-F1
#
_cell.length_a   1.000
_cell.length_b   1.000
_cell.length_c   1.000
_cell.angle_alpha   90.00
_cell.angle_beta   90.00
_cell.angle_gamma   90.00
#
_symmetry.space_group_name_H-M   'P 1'
#
loop_
_entity.id
_entity.type
_entity.pdbx_description
1 polymer ?
#
loop_
_entity_poly.entity_id
_entity_poly.type
_entity_poly.pdbx_seq_one_letter_code
_entity_poly.pdbx_strand_id
1 'polypeptide(L)'
;MEKIWLKSYPPGVPHDVKPEQYRSVAHLLEESFRKHASSPFSVCMDRWMTYGELDRRSAALGAYLQSLGLAPGARVAIMLPNLPQFGVTMAAVLRAGYTCVNVNPLYTARELEHQLKDSGATAIVILENFAHTLAEVVDRTAVQHVVMTAMGDLLGAAFGTWITFAVRHLAKMVPAYELPLTNGRKVVPFKKALSLGEHKSLAPSQATLDSIAFLQYTGGTT
;
A
#
# COMPACT_ATOMS: atom_id res chain seq x y z
N MET A 1 -21.64 27.67 -20.58
CA MET A 1 -21.79 26.42 -21.35
C MET A 1 -22.81 25.56 -20.61
N GLU A 2 -23.88 25.11 -21.27
CA GLU A 2 -24.85 24.18 -20.65
C GLU A 2 -24.14 22.84 -20.40
N LYS A 3 -24.07 22.40 -19.14
CA LYS A 3 -23.39 21.16 -18.74
C LYS A 3 -24.27 19.93 -19.05
N ILE A 4 -24.45 19.60 -20.33
CA ILE A 4 -25.39 18.55 -20.78
C ILE A 4 -25.12 17.16 -20.21
N TRP A 5 -23.87 16.86 -19.84
CA TRP A 5 -23.47 15.57 -19.25
C TRP A 5 -24.07 15.32 -17.86
N LEU A 6 -24.55 16.36 -17.16
CA LEU A 6 -25.20 16.21 -15.86
C LEU A 6 -26.51 15.42 -15.96
N LYS A 7 -27.16 15.41 -17.14
CA LYS A 7 -28.37 14.60 -17.40
C LYS A 7 -28.08 13.09 -17.34
N SER A 8 -26.82 12.69 -17.48
CA SER A 8 -26.38 11.29 -17.42
C SER A 8 -25.98 10.84 -16.01
N TYR A 9 -26.00 11.73 -15.01
CA TYR A 9 -25.60 11.38 -13.65
C TYR A 9 -26.71 10.59 -12.96
N PRO A 10 -26.38 9.50 -12.23
CA PRO A 10 -27.37 8.79 -11.42
C PRO A 10 -28.06 9.71 -10.40
N PRO A 11 -29.33 9.46 -10.05
CA PRO A 11 -30.03 10.22 -9.02
C PRO A 11 -29.24 10.27 -7.71
N GLY A 12 -29.08 11.47 -7.15
CA GLY A 12 -28.38 11.69 -5.88
C GLY A 12 -26.87 11.91 -5.98
N VAL A 13 -26.27 11.83 -7.17
CA VAL A 13 -24.85 12.19 -7.37
C VAL A 13 -24.71 13.70 -7.49
N PRO A 14 -23.97 14.37 -6.58
CA PRO A 14 -23.73 15.81 -6.69
C PRO A 14 -23.03 16.17 -8.01
N HIS A 15 -23.42 17.30 -8.60
CA HIS A 15 -22.86 17.78 -9.87
C HIS A 15 -21.50 18.47 -9.72
N ASP A 16 -21.15 18.84 -8.49
CA ASP A 16 -19.89 19.49 -8.15
C ASP A 16 -19.26 18.79 -6.95
N VAL A 17 -17.93 18.67 -6.96
CA VAL A 17 -17.16 18.11 -5.84
C VAL A 17 -16.80 19.25 -4.90
N LYS A 18 -16.89 18.99 -3.58
CA LYS A 18 -16.47 19.91 -2.51
C LYS A 18 -15.30 19.31 -1.73
N PRO A 19 -14.04 19.44 -2.22
CA PRO A 19 -12.88 18.85 -1.55
C PRO A 19 -12.71 19.36 -0.10
N GLU A 20 -13.06 20.61 0.14
CA GLU A 20 -12.95 21.32 1.42
C GLU A 20 -13.78 20.73 2.56
N GLN A 21 -14.71 19.80 2.26
CA GLN A 21 -15.45 19.08 3.29
C GLN A 21 -14.53 18.17 4.15
N TYR A 22 -13.33 17.83 3.63
CA TYR A 22 -12.32 17.09 4.38
C TYR A 22 -11.03 17.89 4.50
N ARG A 23 -10.33 17.74 5.63
CA ARG A 23 -9.01 18.36 5.85
C ARG A 23 -7.90 17.74 4.99
N SER A 24 -8.03 16.45 4.69
CA SER A 24 -7.07 15.65 3.93
C SER A 24 -7.69 14.34 3.47
N VAL A 25 -6.98 13.61 2.59
CA VAL A 25 -7.36 12.26 2.17
C VAL A 25 -7.44 11.30 3.36
N ALA A 26 -6.54 11.44 4.34
CA ALA A 26 -6.59 10.62 5.56
C ALA A 26 -7.91 10.83 6.33
N HIS A 27 -8.37 12.08 6.46
CA HIS A 27 -9.64 12.39 7.12
C HIS A 27 -10.84 11.74 6.40
N LEU A 28 -10.86 11.83 5.06
CA LEU A 28 -11.87 11.15 4.23
C LEU A 28 -11.88 9.63 4.47
N LEU A 29 -10.71 8.99 4.47
CA LEU A 29 -10.59 7.55 4.69
C LEU A 29 -11.09 7.13 6.08
N GLU A 30 -10.65 7.83 7.13
CA GLU A 30 -11.04 7.54 8.51
C GLU A 30 -12.55 7.68 8.75
N GLU A 31 -13.17 8.74 8.21
CA GLU A 31 -14.61 8.92 8.29
C GLU A 31 -15.36 7.81 7.52
N SER A 32 -14.92 7.54 6.29
CA SER A 32 -15.52 6.51 5.43
C SER A 32 -15.45 5.13 6.07
N PHE A 33 -14.30 4.77 6.63
CA PHE A 33 -14.10 3.47 7.27
C PHE A 33 -14.99 3.30 8.50
N ARG A 34 -15.14 4.36 9.30
CA ARG A 34 -16.03 4.35 10.47
C ARG A 34 -17.50 4.22 10.06
N LYS A 35 -17.93 5.02 9.08
CA LYS A 35 -19.32 5.06 8.62
C LYS A 35 -19.76 3.75 7.96
N HIS A 36 -18.86 3.10 7.24
CA HIS A 36 -19.14 1.89 6.46
C HIS A 36 -18.50 0.62 7.05
N ALA A 37 -18.19 0.61 8.35
CA ALA A 37 -17.37 -0.44 8.98
C ALA A 37 -17.86 -1.88 8.74
N SER A 38 -19.17 -2.10 8.65
CA SER A 38 -19.78 -3.41 8.38
C SER A 38 -19.92 -3.75 6.89
N SER A 39 -19.70 -2.78 6.00
CA SER A 39 -19.80 -2.99 4.56
C SER A 39 -18.59 -3.76 4.01
N PRO A 40 -18.79 -4.60 2.97
CA PRO A 40 -17.68 -5.27 2.30
C PRO A 40 -16.78 -4.26 1.59
N PHE A 41 -15.46 -4.46 1.71
CA PHE A 41 -14.44 -3.68 1.02
C PHE A 41 -13.81 -4.47 -0.14
N SER A 42 -13.38 -5.70 0.10
CA SER A 42 -12.76 -6.54 -0.93
C SER A 42 -13.11 -8.02 -0.75
N VAL A 43 -13.02 -8.78 -1.82
CA VAL A 43 -13.05 -10.25 -1.80
C VAL A 43 -11.86 -10.80 -2.57
N CYS A 44 -11.14 -11.76 -1.99
CA CYS A 44 -10.02 -12.43 -2.63
C CYS A 44 -10.04 -13.92 -2.25
N MET A 45 -10.09 -14.82 -3.23
CA MET A 45 -10.20 -16.27 -2.99
C MET A 45 -11.34 -16.60 -1.99
N ASP A 46 -12.53 -16.03 -2.23
CA ASP A 46 -13.73 -16.13 -1.39
C ASP A 46 -13.58 -15.64 0.05
N ARG A 47 -12.47 -14.96 0.38
CA ARG A 47 -12.27 -14.29 1.66
C ARG A 47 -12.62 -12.81 1.54
N TRP A 48 -13.72 -12.46 2.19
CA TRP A 48 -14.18 -11.09 2.31
C TRP A 48 -13.38 -10.33 3.37
N MET A 49 -13.15 -9.05 3.12
CA MET A 49 -12.63 -8.09 4.08
C MET A 49 -13.59 -6.90 4.16
N THR A 50 -13.94 -6.46 5.36
CA THR A 50 -14.80 -5.28 5.57
C THR A 50 -14.00 -3.98 5.69
N TYR A 51 -14.68 -2.84 5.60
CA TYR A 51 -14.04 -1.55 5.88
C TYR A 51 -13.53 -1.44 7.32
N GLY A 52 -14.19 -2.06 8.29
CA GLY A 52 -13.71 -2.08 9.68
C GLY A 52 -12.43 -2.91 9.85
N GLU A 53 -12.26 -3.98 9.06
CA GLU A 53 -10.99 -4.72 9.02
C GLU A 53 -9.89 -3.96 8.30
N LEU A 54 -10.23 -3.27 7.20
CA LEU A 54 -9.33 -2.35 6.52
C LEU A 54 -8.84 -1.25 7.47
N ASP A 55 -9.74 -0.66 8.27
CA ASP A 55 -9.39 0.34 9.28
C ASP A 55 -8.36 -0.18 10.26
N ARG A 56 -8.64 -1.30 10.94
CA ARG A 56 -7.73 -1.88 11.94
C ARG A 56 -6.37 -2.23 11.34
N ARG A 57 -6.36 -2.91 10.19
CA ARG A 57 -5.11 -3.36 9.54
C ARG A 57 -4.29 -2.18 9.02
N SER A 58 -4.93 -1.18 8.43
CA SER A 58 -4.22 0.00 7.94
C SER A 58 -3.74 0.90 9.09
N ALA A 59 -4.47 0.98 10.19
CA ALA A 59 -4.00 1.66 11.40
C ALA A 59 -2.76 0.99 11.98
N ALA A 60 -2.76 -0.34 12.10
CA ALA A 60 -1.60 -1.10 12.57
C ALA A 60 -0.39 -0.90 11.65
N LEU A 61 -0.55 -1.13 10.35
CA LEU A 61 0.56 -0.94 9.40
C LEU A 61 1.07 0.51 9.38
N GLY A 62 0.18 1.50 9.48
CA GLY A 62 0.56 2.91 9.54
C GLY A 62 1.35 3.25 10.81
N ALA A 63 0.94 2.72 11.96
CA ALA A 63 1.64 2.89 13.24
C ALA A 63 3.01 2.20 13.20
N TYR A 64 3.12 1.05 12.54
CA TYR A 64 4.41 0.42 12.27
C TYR A 64 5.30 1.32 11.39
N LEU A 65 4.78 1.87 10.29
CA LEU A 65 5.54 2.77 9.40
C LEU A 65 6.01 4.03 10.15
N GLN A 66 5.18 4.61 11.03
CA GLN A 66 5.60 5.71 11.91
C GLN A 66 6.71 5.30 12.88
N SER A 67 6.68 4.08 13.40
CA SER A 67 7.73 3.57 14.29
C SER A 67 9.09 3.36 13.63
N LEU A 68 9.16 3.41 12.29
CA LEU A 68 10.42 3.36 11.55
C LEU A 68 11.18 4.69 11.61
N GLY A 69 10.55 5.78 12.08
CA GLY A 69 11.18 7.10 12.17
C GLY A 69 11.37 7.77 10.80
N LEU A 70 10.48 7.48 9.84
CA LEU A 70 10.51 8.14 8.54
C LEU A 70 10.24 9.65 8.69
N ALA A 71 10.84 10.46 7.82
CA ALA A 71 10.58 11.90 7.80
C ALA A 71 9.10 12.20 7.47
N PRO A 72 8.53 13.33 7.94
CA PRO A 72 7.22 13.79 7.49
C PRO A 72 7.16 13.88 5.96
N GLY A 73 6.09 13.36 5.36
CA GLY A 73 5.96 13.31 3.89
C GLY A 73 6.95 12.37 3.19
N ALA A 74 7.58 11.44 3.92
CA ALA A 74 8.37 10.38 3.30
C ALA A 74 7.55 9.58 2.27
N ARG A 75 8.24 9.07 1.26
CA ARG A 75 7.64 8.30 0.18
C ARG A 75 7.74 6.81 0.48
N VAL A 76 6.61 6.12 0.39
CA VAL A 76 6.51 4.67 0.56
C VAL A 76 6.07 4.06 -0.76
N ALA A 77 6.95 3.26 -1.35
CA ALA A 77 6.67 2.52 -2.56
C ALA A 77 5.72 1.35 -2.29
N ILE A 78 4.77 1.12 -3.19
CA ILE A 78 3.79 0.05 -3.13
C ILE A 78 3.90 -0.74 -4.43
N MET A 79 4.60 -1.87 -4.38
CA MET A 79 4.77 -2.80 -5.50
C MET A 79 3.94 -4.05 -5.25
N LEU A 80 2.62 -3.88 -5.32
CA LEU A 80 1.63 -4.93 -5.05
C LEU A 80 0.65 -5.02 -6.24
N PRO A 81 0.24 -6.23 -6.65
CA PRO A 81 -0.82 -6.41 -7.62
C PRO A 81 -2.19 -6.19 -6.96
N ASN A 82 -3.28 -6.52 -7.66
CA ASN A 82 -4.65 -6.38 -7.16
C ASN A 82 -4.99 -7.43 -6.10
N LEU A 83 -4.45 -7.26 -4.90
CA LEU A 83 -4.70 -8.08 -3.72
C LEU A 83 -5.07 -7.20 -2.51
N PRO A 84 -5.77 -7.73 -1.50
CA PRO A 84 -6.27 -6.94 -0.36
C PRO A 84 -5.19 -6.11 0.37
N GLN A 85 -3.95 -6.59 0.38
CA GLN A 85 -2.81 -5.92 0.99
C GLN A 85 -2.49 -4.58 0.31
N PHE A 86 -2.83 -4.38 -0.97
CA PHE A 86 -2.70 -3.08 -1.64
C PHE A 86 -3.58 -2.04 -0.95
N GLY A 87 -4.86 -2.36 -0.74
CA GLY A 87 -5.81 -1.48 -0.04
C GLY A 87 -5.36 -1.15 1.38
N VAL A 88 -4.92 -2.18 2.13
CA VAL A 88 -4.37 -1.99 3.49
C VAL A 88 -3.14 -1.09 3.47
N THR A 89 -2.21 -1.31 2.54
CA THR A 89 -0.96 -0.54 2.44
C THR A 89 -1.21 0.90 2.04
N MET A 90 -2.01 1.13 1.00
CA MET A 90 -2.35 2.48 0.55
C MET A 90 -3.02 3.28 1.67
N ALA A 91 -4.01 2.69 2.35
CA ALA A 91 -4.67 3.34 3.47
C ALA A 91 -3.68 3.61 4.62
N ALA A 92 -2.78 2.67 4.93
CA ALA A 92 -1.80 2.83 5.99
C ALA A 92 -0.82 3.98 5.72
N VAL A 93 -0.30 4.08 4.50
CA VAL A 93 0.65 5.12 4.08
C VAL A 93 -0.01 6.50 4.17
N LEU A 94 -1.21 6.67 3.61
CA LEU A 94 -1.92 7.94 3.63
C LEU A 94 -2.33 8.38 5.03
N ARG A 95 -2.86 7.45 5.84
CA ARG A 95 -3.26 7.73 7.24
C ARG A 95 -2.07 8.00 8.15
N ALA A 96 -0.90 7.45 7.84
CA ALA A 96 0.34 7.76 8.54
C ALA A 96 0.96 9.12 8.16
N GLY A 97 0.42 9.80 7.15
CA GLY A 97 0.93 11.10 6.67
C GLY A 97 2.10 10.98 5.68
N TYR A 98 2.21 9.84 5.00
CA TYR A 98 3.22 9.58 3.99
C TYR A 98 2.63 9.62 2.58
N THR A 99 3.51 9.73 1.59
CA THR A 99 3.14 9.74 0.18
C THR A 99 3.26 8.35 -0.42
N CYS A 100 2.20 7.90 -1.10
CA CYS A 100 2.21 6.64 -1.85
C CYS A 100 3.01 6.79 -3.15
N VAL A 101 3.89 5.83 -3.44
CA VAL A 101 4.52 5.69 -4.76
C VAL A 101 4.05 4.37 -5.36
N ASN A 102 3.11 4.44 -6.30
CA ASN A 102 2.57 3.23 -6.93
C ASN A 102 3.55 2.67 -7.95
N VAL A 103 4.03 1.45 -7.73
CA VAL A 103 5.00 0.77 -8.57
C VAL A 103 4.33 -0.40 -9.27
N ASN A 104 4.42 -0.48 -10.60
CA ASN A 104 3.88 -1.60 -11.34
C ASN A 104 4.72 -2.86 -11.04
N PRO A 105 4.11 -3.97 -10.57
CA PRO A 105 4.82 -5.21 -10.31
C PRO A 105 5.51 -5.84 -11.52
N LEU A 106 5.13 -5.44 -12.74
CA LEU A 106 5.68 -5.95 -14.00
C LEU A 106 6.86 -5.12 -14.53
N TYR A 107 7.31 -4.10 -13.80
CA TYR A 107 8.48 -3.33 -14.20
C TYR A 107 9.75 -4.17 -14.20
N THR A 108 10.59 -3.90 -15.19
CA THR A 108 11.97 -4.38 -15.22
C THR A 108 12.76 -3.76 -14.06
N ALA A 109 13.89 -4.38 -13.69
CA ALA A 109 14.81 -3.84 -12.70
C ALA A 109 15.19 -2.38 -13.00
N ARG A 110 15.54 -2.06 -14.25
CA ARG A 110 15.91 -0.69 -14.66
C ARG A 110 14.78 0.33 -14.43
N GLU A 111 13.55 -0.01 -14.79
CA GLU A 111 12.38 0.86 -14.59
C GLU A 111 12.10 1.06 -13.09
N LEU A 112 12.17 -0.01 -12.31
CA LEU A 112 12.05 0.05 -10.85
C LEU A 112 13.13 0.94 -10.22
N GLU A 113 14.39 0.77 -10.61
CA GLU A 113 15.51 1.59 -10.12
C GLU A 113 15.27 3.07 -10.38
N HIS A 114 14.88 3.41 -11.62
CA HIS A 114 14.60 4.79 -12.01
C HIS A 114 13.49 5.39 -11.14
N GLN A 115 12.37 4.70 -11.00
CA GLN A 115 11.24 5.17 -10.22
C GLN A 115 11.57 5.33 -8.72
N LEU A 116 12.29 4.37 -8.13
CA LEU A 116 12.66 4.43 -6.71
C LEU A 116 13.65 5.58 -6.44
N LYS A 117 14.56 5.86 -7.37
CA LYS A 117 15.48 7.01 -7.29
C LYS A 117 14.75 8.33 -7.44
N ASP A 118 13.92 8.46 -8.46
CA ASP A 118 13.20 9.69 -8.79
C ASP A 118 12.20 10.08 -7.70
N SER A 119 11.41 9.10 -7.22
CA SER A 119 10.49 9.33 -6.09
C SER A 119 11.21 9.53 -4.76
N GLY A 120 12.46 9.09 -4.64
CA GLY A 120 13.22 9.05 -3.40
C GLY A 120 12.52 8.25 -2.29
N ALA A 121 11.86 7.15 -2.63
CA ALA A 121 11.22 6.26 -1.66
C ALA A 121 12.25 5.62 -0.72
N THR A 122 12.00 5.68 0.58
CA THR A 122 12.89 5.09 1.61
C THR A 122 12.32 3.80 2.20
N ALA A 123 11.04 3.52 1.95
CA ALA A 123 10.38 2.29 2.31
C ALA A 123 9.62 1.72 1.10
N ILE A 124 9.48 0.40 1.06
CA ILE A 124 8.69 -0.31 0.05
C ILE A 124 7.88 -1.43 0.69
N VAL A 125 6.64 -1.59 0.27
CA VAL A 125 5.83 -2.79 0.51
C VAL A 125 5.72 -3.57 -0.80
N ILE A 126 6.14 -4.83 -0.79
CA ILE A 126 6.31 -5.63 -2.00
C ILE A 126 5.84 -7.06 -1.80
N LEU A 127 5.19 -7.62 -2.82
CA LEU A 127 4.83 -9.05 -2.85
C LEU A 127 6.08 -9.87 -3.21
N GLU A 128 6.34 -10.94 -2.46
CA GLU A 128 7.54 -11.77 -2.59
C GLU A 128 7.80 -12.30 -4.01
N ASN A 129 6.75 -12.47 -4.82
CA ASN A 129 6.84 -12.83 -6.24
C ASN A 129 7.75 -11.87 -7.06
N PHE A 130 7.80 -10.60 -6.66
CA PHE A 130 8.55 -9.54 -7.36
C PHE A 130 9.83 -9.13 -6.62
N ALA A 131 10.17 -9.81 -5.51
CA ALA A 131 11.31 -9.44 -4.68
C ALA A 131 12.66 -9.60 -5.41
N HIS A 132 12.75 -10.50 -6.39
CA HIS A 132 13.93 -10.66 -7.24
C HIS A 132 14.27 -9.37 -8.00
N THR A 133 13.27 -8.70 -8.57
CA THR A 133 13.44 -7.42 -9.29
C THR A 133 13.95 -6.33 -8.36
N LEU A 134 13.44 -6.27 -7.12
CA LEU A 134 13.94 -5.34 -6.12
C LEU A 134 15.38 -5.66 -5.72
N ALA A 135 15.72 -6.94 -5.53
CA ALA A 135 17.06 -7.38 -5.13
C ALA A 135 18.15 -6.92 -6.11
N GLU A 136 17.86 -6.89 -7.42
CA GLU A 136 18.81 -6.43 -8.44
C GLU A 136 19.18 -4.94 -8.29
N VAL A 137 18.30 -4.12 -7.69
CA VAL A 137 18.44 -2.66 -7.75
C VAL A 137 18.51 -1.97 -6.40
N VAL A 138 18.07 -2.62 -5.33
CA VAL A 138 17.83 -1.98 -4.03
C VAL A 138 19.08 -1.27 -3.46
N ASP A 139 20.29 -1.78 -3.71
CA ASP A 139 21.57 -1.17 -3.28
C ASP A 139 21.93 0.12 -4.01
N ARG A 140 21.26 0.38 -5.14
CA ARG A 140 21.38 1.61 -5.91
C ARG A 140 20.27 2.61 -5.56
N THR A 141 19.42 2.32 -4.57
CA THR A 141 18.27 3.17 -4.18
C THR A 141 18.36 3.64 -2.74
N ALA A 142 17.47 4.57 -2.36
CA ALA A 142 17.34 5.04 -0.98
C ALA A 142 16.51 4.11 -0.07
N VAL A 143 16.04 2.96 -0.57
CA VAL A 143 15.17 2.06 0.18
C VAL A 143 15.92 1.36 1.32
N GLN A 144 15.50 1.65 2.56
CA GLN A 144 16.05 1.08 3.80
C GLN A 144 15.07 0.15 4.51
N HIS A 145 13.77 0.28 4.25
CA HIS A 145 12.74 -0.53 4.89
C HIS A 145 11.92 -1.29 3.86
N VAL A 146 11.98 -2.62 3.91
CA VAL A 146 11.21 -3.49 3.03
C VAL A 146 10.18 -4.24 3.87
N VAL A 147 8.90 -4.03 3.58
CA VAL A 147 7.83 -4.87 4.10
C VAL A 147 7.49 -5.90 3.04
N MET A 148 7.80 -7.15 3.33
CA MET A 148 7.60 -8.25 2.39
C MET A 148 6.26 -8.92 2.67
N THR A 149 5.37 -8.96 1.69
CA THR A 149 4.10 -9.69 1.79
C THR A 149 4.09 -10.96 0.93
N ALA A 150 3.29 -11.92 1.35
CA ALA A 150 2.90 -13.09 0.58
C ALA A 150 1.39 -13.06 0.28
N MET A 151 0.97 -13.74 -0.80
CA MET A 151 -0.44 -13.76 -1.22
C MET A 151 -1.38 -14.23 -0.10
N GLY A 152 -0.94 -15.18 0.72
CA GLY A 152 -1.72 -15.75 1.80
C GLY A 152 -1.88 -14.90 3.07
N ASP A 153 -1.18 -13.76 3.20
CA ASP A 153 -1.08 -13.04 4.47
C ASP A 153 -2.41 -12.55 5.05
N LEU A 154 -3.39 -12.23 4.19
CA LEU A 154 -4.71 -11.73 4.61
C LEU A 154 -5.85 -12.74 4.38
N LEU A 155 -5.53 -14.00 4.07
CA LEU A 155 -6.50 -15.05 3.76
C LEU A 155 -6.85 -15.95 4.97
N GLY A 156 -6.42 -15.56 6.17
CA GLY A 156 -6.60 -16.32 7.41
C GLY A 156 -5.47 -17.34 7.65
N ALA A 157 -5.33 -17.82 8.89
CA ALA A 157 -4.16 -18.59 9.31
C ALA A 157 -3.98 -19.90 8.53
N ALA A 158 -4.99 -20.77 8.52
CA ALA A 158 -4.91 -22.08 7.86
C ALA A 158 -4.84 -21.96 6.33
N PHE A 159 -5.85 -21.33 5.72
CA PHE A 159 -5.95 -21.19 4.27
C PHE A 159 -4.82 -20.34 3.69
N GLY A 160 -4.45 -19.24 4.35
CA GLY A 160 -3.33 -18.39 3.94
C GLY A 160 -1.99 -19.11 3.97
N THR A 161 -1.73 -19.94 4.99
CA THR A 161 -0.47 -20.72 5.06
C THR A 161 -0.39 -21.73 3.92
N TRP A 162 -1.49 -22.40 3.60
CA TRP A 162 -1.56 -23.32 2.46
C TRP A 162 -1.38 -22.60 1.12
N ILE A 163 -2.03 -21.44 0.92
CA ILE A 163 -1.85 -20.63 -0.29
C ILE A 163 -0.39 -20.19 -0.45
N THR A 164 0.24 -19.67 0.61
CA THR A 164 1.65 -19.27 0.56
C THR A 164 2.54 -20.46 0.21
N PHE A 165 2.28 -21.65 0.77
CA PHE A 165 3.00 -22.87 0.40
C PHE A 165 2.80 -23.23 -1.08
N ALA A 166 1.55 -23.25 -1.55
CA ALA A 166 1.22 -23.60 -2.93
C ALA A 166 1.88 -22.65 -3.94
N VAL A 167 1.83 -21.33 -3.68
CA VAL A 167 2.43 -20.30 -4.53
C VAL A 167 3.95 -20.44 -4.62
N ARG A 168 4.61 -20.72 -3.48
CA ARG A 168 6.07 -20.90 -3.42
C ARG A 168 6.53 -22.21 -4.04
N HIS A 169 5.90 -23.32 -3.69
CA HIS A 169 6.45 -24.65 -3.95
C HIS A 169 5.77 -25.42 -5.08
N LEU A 170 4.47 -25.22 -5.29
CA LEU A 170 3.71 -25.94 -6.32
C LEU A 170 3.67 -25.14 -7.62
N ALA A 171 3.28 -23.87 -7.54
CA ALA A 171 3.19 -22.98 -8.70
C ALA A 171 4.54 -22.38 -9.11
N LYS A 172 5.56 -22.45 -8.22
CA LYS A 172 6.90 -21.87 -8.42
C LYS A 172 6.86 -20.40 -8.87
N MET A 173 5.87 -19.66 -8.36
CA MET A 173 5.64 -18.26 -8.74
C MET A 173 6.49 -17.26 -7.93
N VAL A 174 7.30 -17.76 -7.01
CA VAL A 174 8.25 -16.97 -6.23
C VAL A 174 9.65 -17.38 -6.69
N PRO A 175 10.27 -16.60 -7.61
CA PRO A 175 11.65 -16.82 -8.00
C PRO A 175 12.57 -16.79 -6.78
N ALA A 176 13.66 -17.55 -6.80
CA ALA A 176 14.67 -17.43 -5.75
C ALA A 176 15.27 -16.01 -5.78
N TYR A 177 15.42 -15.41 -4.60
CA TYR A 177 16.05 -14.10 -4.45
C TYR A 177 16.79 -14.05 -3.11
N GLU A 178 17.85 -13.26 -3.07
CA GLU A 178 18.48 -12.82 -1.84
C GLU A 178 18.44 -11.30 -1.84
N LEU A 179 17.65 -10.72 -0.93
CA LEU A 179 17.60 -9.27 -0.77
C LEU A 179 18.84 -8.83 0.02
N PRO A 180 19.71 -7.97 -0.56
CA PRO A 180 20.87 -7.47 0.18
C PRO A 180 20.42 -6.77 1.47
N LEU A 181 21.10 -7.07 2.58
CA LEU A 181 20.89 -6.40 3.88
C LEU A 181 21.97 -5.35 4.17
N THR A 182 22.63 -4.88 3.12
CA THR A 182 23.66 -3.84 3.19
C THR A 182 23.09 -2.54 3.77
N ASN A 183 23.96 -1.70 4.32
CA ASN A 183 23.60 -0.39 4.91
C ASN A 183 22.56 -0.44 6.04
N GLY A 184 22.41 -1.58 6.72
CA GLY A 184 21.44 -1.74 7.80
C GLY A 184 19.99 -1.88 7.34
N ARG A 185 19.77 -2.21 6.05
CA ARG A 185 18.44 -2.43 5.48
C ARG A 185 17.66 -3.48 6.27
N LYS A 186 16.40 -3.17 6.56
CA LYS A 186 15.50 -4.04 7.33
C LYS A 186 14.43 -4.62 6.44
N VAL A 187 14.31 -5.95 6.45
CA VAL A 187 13.24 -6.68 5.79
C VAL A 187 12.32 -7.29 6.84
N VAL A 188 11.04 -6.94 6.80
CA VAL A 188 10.04 -7.37 7.79
C VAL A 188 8.85 -8.01 7.08
N PRO A 189 8.44 -9.24 7.45
CA PRO A 189 7.23 -9.83 6.91
C PRO A 189 5.98 -8.99 7.24
N PHE A 190 5.03 -8.89 6.31
CA PHE A 190 3.84 -8.05 6.42
C PHE A 190 3.02 -8.35 7.68
N LYS A 191 2.79 -9.63 8.01
CA LYS A 191 2.11 -10.03 9.25
C LYS A 191 2.86 -9.58 10.51
N LYS A 192 4.19 -9.58 10.48
CA LYS A 192 5.02 -9.08 11.59
C LYS A 192 4.93 -7.56 11.69
N ALA A 193 4.92 -6.83 10.57
CA ALA A 193 4.69 -5.39 10.54
C ALA A 193 3.32 -5.02 11.14
N LEU A 194 2.26 -5.76 10.77
CA LEU A 194 0.94 -5.60 11.38
C LEU A 194 0.98 -5.82 12.90
N SER A 195 1.50 -6.97 13.35
CA SER A 195 1.59 -7.27 14.79
C SER A 195 2.39 -6.23 15.58
N LEU A 196 3.53 -5.75 15.04
CA LEU A 196 4.32 -4.69 15.68
C LEU A 196 3.56 -3.36 15.78
N GLY A 197 2.65 -3.11 14.83
CA GLY A 197 1.82 -1.91 14.75
C GLY A 197 0.53 -1.99 15.58
N GLU A 198 -0.04 -3.18 15.78
CA GLU A 198 -1.23 -3.40 16.61
C GLU A 198 -1.02 -3.00 18.07
N HIS A 199 0.22 -3.07 18.55
CA HIS A 199 0.62 -2.65 19.89
C HIS A 199 1.00 -1.16 19.97
N LYS A 200 0.73 -0.38 18.92
CA LYS A 200 1.05 1.05 18.82
C LYS A 200 -0.21 1.84 18.45
N SER A 201 -0.19 3.13 18.76
CA SER A 201 -1.22 4.07 18.29
C SER A 201 -0.74 4.76 17.03
N LEU A 202 -1.56 4.76 15.98
CA LEU A 202 -1.33 5.57 14.80
C LEU A 202 -1.50 7.05 15.16
N ALA A 203 -0.44 7.85 15.03
CA ALA A 203 -0.53 9.29 15.21
C ALA A 203 -1.31 9.92 14.06
N PRO A 204 -2.23 10.87 14.31
CA PRO A 204 -2.99 11.53 13.26
C PRO A 204 -2.11 12.18 12.20
N SER A 205 -2.45 11.96 10.93
CA SER A 205 -1.79 12.61 9.80
C SER A 205 -1.86 14.14 9.89
N GLN A 206 -0.74 14.80 9.64
CA GLN A 206 -0.64 16.26 9.50
C GLN A 206 -0.85 16.73 8.05
N ALA A 207 -1.21 15.82 7.15
CA ALA A 207 -1.47 16.17 5.76
C ALA A 207 -2.64 17.14 5.62
N THR A 208 -2.54 18.03 4.65
CA THR A 208 -3.56 19.01 4.23
C THR A 208 -4.03 18.69 2.80
N LEU A 209 -4.90 19.53 2.25
CA LEU A 209 -5.34 19.44 0.85
C LEU A 209 -4.18 19.67 -0.16
N ASP A 210 -3.12 20.37 0.25
CA ASP A 210 -1.95 20.65 -0.60
C ASP A 210 -0.85 19.56 -0.47
N SER A 211 -1.05 18.59 0.42
CA SER A 211 -0.07 17.51 0.63
C SER A 211 -0.13 16.49 -0.50
N ILE A 212 1.04 16.01 -0.94
CA ILE A 212 1.14 15.00 -1.99
C ILE A 212 0.66 13.65 -1.45
N ALA A 213 -0.49 13.18 -1.91
CA ALA A 213 -1.01 11.86 -1.57
C ALA A 213 -0.34 10.75 -2.39
N PHE A 214 -0.14 10.97 -3.69
CA PHE A 214 0.38 9.97 -4.62
C PHE A 214 1.43 10.57 -5.56
N LEU A 215 2.52 9.83 -5.79
CA LEU A 215 3.36 9.95 -6.97
C LEU A 215 3.01 8.81 -7.91
N GLN A 216 2.23 9.12 -8.95
CA GLN A 216 1.79 8.14 -9.93
C GLN A 216 2.72 8.18 -11.15
N TYR A 217 3.41 7.07 -11.36
CA TYR A 217 4.19 6.85 -12.57
C TYR A 217 3.29 6.10 -13.54
N THR A 218 3.03 6.70 -14.69
CA THR A 218 2.33 6.02 -15.78
C THR A 218 3.39 5.49 -16.73
N GLY A 219 3.46 4.16 -16.88
CA GLY A 219 4.14 3.59 -18.02
C GLY A 219 3.36 4.05 -19.25
N GLY A 220 3.97 4.89 -20.09
CA GLY A 220 3.37 5.25 -21.36
C GLY A 220 3.21 3.99 -22.19
N THR A 221 1.99 3.49 -22.33
CA THR A 221 1.65 2.79 -23.57
C THR A 221 1.57 3.88 -24.64
N THR A 222 2.67 4.10 -25.35
CA THR A 222 2.58 4.61 -26.73
C THR A 222 1.88 3.58 -27.59
#